data_AF-A0A926AUM2-F1
#
_entry.id   AF-A0A926AUM2-F1
#
_cell.length_a   1.000
_cell.length_b   1.000
_cell.length_c   1.000
_cell.angle_alpha   90.00
_cell.angle_beta   90.00
_cell.angle_gamma   90.00
#
_symmetry.space_group_name_H-M   'P 1'
#
loop_
_entity.id
_entity.type
_entity.pdbx_description
1 polymer ?
#
loop_
_entity_poly.entity_id
_entity_poly.type
_entity_poly.pdbx_seq_one_letter_code
_entity_poly.pdbx_strand_id
1 'polypeptide(L)'
;MPFFLHGCNAYAEGIGERLSTIEVPPTWFAIIWPRVHVSTREIFNDTGLTRNSKATKMRALSVAADFVAAENSARGLPANTFEISSLGVNDLELVARRRYPVIDQALSWLERFGVARMTGSGSAVFLAAESRAQAELAVADLPQEWRGWVVEGATEHPLAAW
;
A
#
# COMPACT_ATOMS: atom_id res chain seq x y z
N MET A 1 -1.69 17.15 -8.15
CA MET A 1 -2.23 16.03 -7.36
C MET A 1 -3.50 15.53 -8.03
N PRO A 2 -3.41 14.58 -9.00
CA PRO A 2 -4.58 14.12 -9.76
C PRO A 2 -5.43 13.06 -9.05
N PHE A 3 -4.84 12.29 -8.13
CA PHE A 3 -5.48 11.10 -7.53
C PHE A 3 -6.75 11.42 -6.70
N PHE A 4 -6.79 12.58 -6.05
CA PHE A 4 -7.95 13.00 -5.24
C PHE A 4 -9.13 13.54 -6.07
N LEU A 5 -8.99 13.68 -7.39
CA LEU A 5 -9.97 14.38 -8.22
C LEU A 5 -11.21 13.54 -8.55
N HIS A 6 -11.12 12.21 -8.48
CA HIS A 6 -12.19 11.31 -8.91
C HIS A 6 -12.96 10.65 -7.77
N GLY A 7 -12.63 10.97 -6.51
CA GLY A 7 -13.43 10.56 -5.35
C GLY A 7 -13.44 9.07 -5.01
N CYS A 8 -12.78 8.22 -5.81
CA CYS A 8 -12.78 6.77 -5.65
C CYS A 8 -11.35 6.20 -5.69
N ASN A 9 -11.19 4.97 -5.18
CA ASN A 9 -9.93 4.24 -5.31
C ASN A 9 -9.57 4.03 -6.79
N ALA A 10 -8.30 4.21 -7.13
CA ALA A 10 -7.81 4.07 -8.49
C ALA A 10 -6.43 3.42 -8.55
N TYR A 11 -6.19 2.70 -9.64
CA TYR A 11 -4.86 2.34 -10.10
C TYR A 11 -4.28 3.50 -10.90
N ALA A 12 -3.08 3.96 -10.53
CA ALA A 12 -2.41 5.09 -11.16
C ALA A 12 -1.16 4.62 -11.92
N GLU A 13 -1.03 5.04 -13.17
CA GLU A 13 0.11 4.73 -14.05
C GLU A 13 0.81 6.00 -14.55
N GLY A 14 1.97 5.81 -15.20
CA GLY A 14 2.80 6.89 -15.72
C GLY A 14 3.49 7.63 -14.58
N ILE A 15 3.36 8.95 -14.56
CA ILE A 15 3.69 9.83 -13.43
C ILE A 15 2.48 10.08 -12.51
N GLY A 16 1.41 9.29 -12.65
CA GLY A 16 0.16 9.40 -11.91
C GLY A 16 -0.95 10.14 -12.67
N GLU A 17 -0.80 10.30 -13.99
CA GLU A 17 -1.76 10.96 -14.87
C GLU A 17 -2.79 10.00 -15.49
N ARG A 18 -2.48 8.70 -15.56
CA ARG A 18 -3.38 7.67 -16.09
C ARG A 18 -4.05 6.95 -14.93
N LEU A 19 -5.33 7.21 -14.70
CA LEU A 19 -6.09 6.65 -13.57
C LEU A 19 -7.18 5.69 -14.08
N SER A 20 -7.24 4.49 -13.49
CA SER A 20 -8.31 3.50 -13.72
C SER A 20 -8.99 3.20 -12.39
N THR A 21 -10.31 3.32 -12.31
CA THR A 21 -11.04 3.06 -11.06
C THR A 21 -10.99 1.59 -10.67
N ILE A 22 -10.85 1.34 -9.37
CA ILE A 22 -10.86 -0.01 -8.78
C ILE A 22 -11.78 -0.02 -7.58
N GLU A 23 -12.45 -1.14 -7.36
CA GLU A 23 -13.16 -1.40 -6.11
C GLU A 23 -12.24 -2.11 -5.14
N VAL A 24 -12.15 -1.63 -3.91
CA VAL A 24 -11.33 -2.25 -2.86
C VAL A 24 -12.27 -2.72 -1.76
N PRO A 25 -12.28 -4.02 -1.39
CA PRO A 25 -13.10 -4.50 -0.30
C PRO A 25 -12.78 -3.76 1.01
N PRO A 26 -13.78 -3.54 1.89
CA PRO A 26 -13.54 -3.02 3.23
C PRO A 26 -12.45 -3.83 3.93
N THR A 27 -11.37 -3.14 4.30
CA THR A 27 -10.17 -3.77 4.85
C THR A 27 -9.69 -2.95 6.04
N TRP A 28 -9.37 -3.62 7.14
CA TRP A 28 -8.74 -2.99 8.28
C TRP A 28 -7.24 -2.89 8.06
N PHE A 29 -6.66 -1.75 8.39
CA PHE A 29 -5.23 -1.50 8.29
C PHE A 29 -4.66 -1.17 9.67
N ALA A 30 -3.58 -1.84 10.03
CA ALA A 30 -2.67 -1.39 11.08
C ALA A 30 -1.58 -0.53 10.42
N ILE A 31 -1.46 0.72 10.84
CA ILE A 31 -0.47 1.66 10.31
C ILE A 31 0.48 2.02 11.44
N ILE A 32 1.79 1.91 11.19
CA ILE A 32 2.84 2.36 12.10
C ILE A 32 3.63 3.50 11.45
N TRP A 33 3.84 4.58 12.20
CA TRP A 33 4.77 5.64 11.85
C TRP A 33 5.91 5.71 12.87
N PRO A 34 7.15 5.35 12.48
CA PRO A 34 8.30 5.33 13.40
C PRO A 34 8.89 6.73 13.69
N ARG A 35 8.20 7.81 13.32
CA ARG A 35 8.60 9.21 13.53
C ARG A 35 9.96 9.60 12.94
N VAL A 36 10.39 8.95 11.86
CA VAL A 36 11.55 9.38 11.09
C VAL A 36 11.09 10.17 9.85
N HIS A 37 11.75 11.28 9.57
CA HIS A 37 11.56 12.00 8.33
C HIS A 37 12.39 11.35 7.21
N VAL A 38 11.73 11.03 6.09
CA VAL A 38 12.40 10.48 4.90
C VAL A 38 12.32 11.52 3.79
N SER A 39 13.49 11.95 3.29
CA SER A 39 13.55 12.78 2.10
C SER A 39 13.22 11.95 0.87
N THR A 40 12.05 12.20 0.27
CA THR A 40 11.65 11.54 -0.99
C THR A 40 12.74 11.69 -2.05
N ARG A 41 13.32 12.88 -2.20
CA ARG A 41 14.41 13.15 -3.15
C ARG A 41 15.62 12.24 -2.91
N GLU A 42 16.02 12.01 -1.66
CA GLU A 42 17.15 11.14 -1.36
C GLU A 42 16.89 9.69 -1.71
N ILE A 43 15.70 9.17 -1.41
CA ILE A 43 15.30 7.81 -1.77
C ILE A 43 15.33 7.62 -3.29
N PHE A 44 14.78 8.58 -4.05
CA PHE A 44 14.77 8.52 -5.51
C PHE A 44 16.18 8.63 -6.14
N ASN A 45 17.07 9.40 -5.50
CA ASN A 45 18.44 9.60 -5.98
C ASN A 45 19.40 8.47 -5.60
N ASP A 46 19.03 7.58 -4.68
CA ASP A 46 19.88 6.47 -4.25
C ASP A 46 20.24 5.54 -5.42
N THR A 47 21.52 5.18 -5.53
CA THR A 47 22.07 4.38 -6.64
C THR A 47 21.69 2.90 -6.54
N GLY A 48 21.32 2.43 -5.35
CA GLY A 48 20.80 1.09 -5.10
C GLY A 48 19.29 0.99 -5.29
N LEU A 49 18.61 2.04 -5.76
CA LEU A 49 17.21 1.96 -6.10
C LEU A 49 17.02 1.09 -7.35
N THR A 50 16.07 0.16 -7.30
CA THR A 50 15.69 -0.66 -8.45
C THR A 50 14.97 0.21 -9.47
N ARG A 51 15.74 0.87 -10.34
CA ARG A 51 15.22 1.72 -11.44
C ARG A 51 14.82 0.91 -12.67
N ASN A 52 15.21 -0.36 -12.69
CA ASN A 52 14.91 -1.33 -13.74
C ASN A 52 13.95 -2.41 -13.25
N SER A 53 13.09 -2.10 -12.28
CA SER A 53 11.89 -2.91 -12.06
C SER A 53 11.20 -2.95 -13.41
N LYS A 54 11.06 -4.15 -13.99
CA LYS A 54 10.30 -4.29 -15.24
C LYS A 54 8.99 -3.59 -14.96
N ALA A 55 8.72 -2.46 -15.63
CA ALA A 55 7.37 -1.91 -15.68
C ALA A 55 6.50 -3.13 -15.92
N THR A 56 5.65 -3.50 -14.97
CA THR A 56 4.92 -4.76 -15.00
C THR A 56 4.22 -4.77 -16.34
N LYS A 57 4.84 -5.46 -17.32
CA LYS A 57 4.55 -5.19 -18.73
C LYS A 57 3.08 -5.48 -18.89
N MET A 58 2.40 -4.64 -19.65
CA MET A 58 0.96 -4.65 -19.93
C MET A 58 0.31 -6.06 -20.00
N ARG A 59 1.04 -7.13 -20.37
CA ARG A 59 0.59 -8.54 -20.35
C ARG A 59 0.63 -9.30 -19.02
N ALA A 60 1.16 -8.77 -17.93
CA ALA A 60 1.07 -9.42 -16.62
C ALA A 60 -0.08 -8.82 -15.80
N LEU A 61 -0.44 -7.55 -16.04
CA LEU A 61 -1.52 -6.86 -15.32
C LEU A 61 -2.80 -6.63 -16.13
N SER A 62 -2.78 -6.59 -17.47
CA SER A 62 -4.03 -6.78 -18.24
C SER A 62 -4.50 -8.22 -18.12
N VAL A 63 -3.55 -9.16 -18.09
CA VAL A 63 -3.82 -10.56 -17.82
C VAL A 63 -4.15 -10.76 -16.34
N ALA A 64 -3.57 -10.01 -15.39
CA ALA A 64 -4.12 -9.98 -14.03
C ALA A 64 -5.48 -9.29 -13.98
N ALA A 65 -5.80 -8.26 -14.76
CA ALA A 65 -7.13 -7.65 -14.79
C ALA A 65 -8.16 -8.60 -15.43
N ASP A 66 -7.77 -9.36 -16.45
CA ASP A 66 -8.60 -10.39 -17.09
C ASP A 66 -8.70 -11.65 -16.22
N PHE A 67 -7.62 -12.07 -15.54
CA PHE A 67 -7.62 -13.18 -14.57
C PHE A 67 -8.37 -12.81 -13.30
N VAL A 68 -8.14 -11.62 -12.74
CA VAL A 68 -8.88 -11.06 -11.62
C VAL A 68 -10.32 -10.85 -12.03
N ALA A 69 -10.64 -10.41 -13.26
CA ALA A 69 -12.03 -10.34 -13.72
C ALA A 69 -12.69 -11.72 -13.84
N ALA A 70 -11.97 -12.73 -14.36
CA ALA A 70 -12.48 -14.10 -14.47
C ALA A 70 -12.62 -14.78 -13.11
N GLU A 71 -11.66 -14.60 -12.20
CA GLU A 71 -11.66 -15.10 -10.83
C GLU A 71 -12.70 -14.38 -9.98
N ASN A 72 -12.82 -13.05 -10.10
CA ASN A 72 -13.88 -12.27 -9.49
C ASN A 72 -15.25 -12.73 -10.00
N SER A 73 -15.39 -12.98 -11.31
CA SER A 73 -16.64 -13.54 -11.87
C SER A 73 -16.99 -14.90 -11.26
N ALA A 74 -15.99 -15.79 -11.09
CA ALA A 74 -16.19 -17.08 -10.42
C ALA A 74 -16.55 -16.93 -8.92
N ARG A 75 -16.17 -15.81 -8.30
CA ARG A 75 -16.46 -15.47 -6.89
C ARG A 75 -17.67 -14.56 -6.71
N GLY A 76 -18.35 -14.17 -7.79
CA GLY A 76 -19.48 -13.22 -7.76
C GLY A 76 -19.10 -11.78 -7.41
N LEU A 77 -17.84 -11.40 -7.58
CA LEU A 77 -17.31 -10.06 -7.33
C LEU A 77 -17.28 -9.22 -8.63
N PRO A 78 -17.37 -7.88 -8.53
CA PRO A 78 -17.16 -6.98 -9.66
C PRO A 78 -15.80 -7.18 -10.33
N ALA A 79 -15.75 -7.11 -11.67
CA ALA A 79 -14.53 -7.37 -12.44
C ALA A 79 -13.35 -6.45 -12.07
N ASN A 80 -13.64 -5.23 -11.62
CA ASN A 80 -12.66 -4.23 -11.17
C ASN A 80 -12.34 -4.33 -9.66
N THR A 81 -12.76 -5.39 -8.96
CA THR A 81 -12.40 -5.62 -7.55
C THR A 81 -10.92 -5.94 -7.45
N PHE A 82 -10.19 -5.12 -6.70
CA PHE A 82 -8.77 -5.28 -6.43
C PHE A 82 -8.55 -5.97 -5.08
N GLU A 83 -7.83 -7.09 -5.10
CA GLU A 83 -7.44 -7.75 -3.86
C GLU A 83 -6.20 -7.12 -3.25
N ILE A 84 -6.27 -6.77 -1.97
CA ILE A 84 -5.13 -6.22 -1.23
C ILE A 84 -3.94 -7.20 -1.14
N SER A 85 -4.22 -8.51 -1.16
CA SER A 85 -3.21 -9.58 -1.29
C SER A 85 -2.35 -9.41 -2.56
N SER A 86 -2.94 -8.85 -3.63
CA SER A 86 -2.31 -8.61 -4.93
C SER A 86 -1.49 -7.32 -4.99
N LEU A 87 -1.33 -6.59 -3.87
CA LEU A 87 -0.43 -5.45 -3.82
C LEU A 87 0.99 -5.84 -4.27
N GLY A 88 1.53 -5.10 -5.23
CA GLY A 88 2.91 -5.22 -5.66
C GLY A 88 3.90 -4.82 -4.57
N VAL A 89 5.19 -5.10 -4.79
CA VAL A 89 6.26 -4.64 -3.89
C VAL A 89 6.50 -3.14 -4.11
N ASN A 90 6.75 -2.41 -3.03
CA ASN A 90 7.19 -1.02 -3.14
C ASN A 90 8.70 -1.00 -3.44
N ASP A 91 9.07 -0.63 -4.67
CA ASP A 91 10.48 -0.57 -5.12
C ASP A 91 11.38 0.32 -4.25
N LEU A 92 10.79 1.30 -3.54
CA LEU A 92 11.51 2.20 -2.64
C LEU A 92 11.82 1.55 -1.28
N GLU A 93 11.13 0.48 -0.92
CA GLU A 93 11.19 -0.13 0.42
C GLU A 93 12.59 -0.64 0.76
N LEU A 94 13.25 -1.34 -0.18
CA LEU A 94 14.59 -1.88 0.07
C LEU A 94 15.60 -0.76 0.39
N VAL A 95 15.53 0.35 -0.35
CA VAL A 95 16.39 1.52 -0.11
C VAL A 95 16.04 2.17 1.23
N ALA A 96 14.74 2.32 1.52
CA ALA A 96 14.27 2.91 2.77
C ALA A 96 14.70 2.09 3.99
N ARG A 97 14.54 0.75 3.96
CA ARG A 97 15.02 -0.18 5.00
C ARG A 97 16.53 -0.02 5.24
N ARG A 98 17.33 0.00 4.17
CA ARG A 98 18.80 0.12 4.26
C ARG A 98 19.24 1.46 4.84
N ARG A 99 18.60 2.56 4.41
CA ARG A 99 19.00 3.92 4.76
C ARG A 99 18.43 4.37 6.11
N TYR A 100 17.29 3.83 6.51
CA TYR A 100 16.60 4.15 7.76
C TYR A 100 16.23 2.85 8.51
N PRO A 101 17.13 2.32 9.35
CA PRO A 101 16.91 1.05 10.05
C PRO A 101 15.63 0.99 10.89
N VAL A 102 15.11 2.15 11.35
CA VAL A 102 13.84 2.21 12.08
C VAL A 102 12.62 1.86 11.21
N ILE A 103 12.70 2.06 9.89
CA ILE A 103 11.67 1.60 8.95
C ILE A 103 11.70 0.08 8.84
N ASP A 104 12.89 -0.50 8.76
CA ASP A 104 13.07 -1.96 8.75
C ASP A 104 12.55 -2.60 10.05
N GLN A 105 12.87 -2.00 11.20
CA GLN A 105 12.33 -2.43 12.50
C GLN A 105 10.80 -2.36 12.54
N ALA A 106 10.19 -1.29 12.02
CA ALA A 106 8.74 -1.14 11.99
C ALA A 106 8.07 -2.16 11.04
N LEU A 107 8.70 -2.48 9.91
CA LEU A 107 8.24 -3.55 9.02
C LEU A 107 8.32 -4.90 9.69
N SER A 108 9.48 -5.25 10.27
CA SER A 108 9.66 -6.51 11.00
C SER A 108 8.74 -6.65 12.21
N TRP A 109 8.34 -5.53 12.83
CA TRP A 109 7.31 -5.54 13.87
C TRP A 109 5.95 -6.04 13.33
N LEU A 110 5.50 -5.47 12.21
CA LEU A 110 4.23 -5.83 11.56
C LEU A 110 4.27 -7.21 10.90
N GLU A 111 5.43 -7.66 10.40
CA GLU A 111 5.62 -8.97 9.77
C GLU A 111 5.24 -10.15 10.69
N ARG A 112 5.25 -9.93 12.01
CA ARG A 112 4.78 -10.92 12.99
C ARG A 112 3.27 -11.17 12.94
N PHE A 113 2.52 -10.26 12.34
CA PHE A 113 1.06 -10.30 12.26
C PHE A 113 0.56 -10.55 10.83
N GLY A 114 1.41 -10.47 9.80
CA GLY A 114 1.05 -10.74 8.41
C GLY A 114 1.99 -10.05 7.43
N VAL A 115 1.55 -9.86 6.18
CA VAL A 115 2.38 -9.22 5.14
C VAL A 115 2.44 -7.71 5.34
N ALA A 116 3.57 -7.20 5.83
CA ALA A 116 3.80 -5.77 6.02
C ALA A 116 4.39 -5.11 4.76
N ARG A 117 4.07 -3.83 4.56
CA ARG A 117 4.53 -3.04 3.40
C ARG A 117 4.80 -1.59 3.79
N MET A 118 5.73 -0.93 3.11
CA MET A 118 5.92 0.51 3.21
C MET A 118 4.97 1.26 2.25
N THR A 119 4.38 2.38 2.70
CA THR A 119 3.56 3.25 1.82
C THR A 119 4.35 4.47 1.33
N GLY A 120 4.20 4.82 0.04
CA GLY A 120 4.91 5.91 -0.61
C GLY A 120 6.44 5.75 -0.52
N SER A 121 7.16 6.86 -0.29
CA SER A 121 8.60 6.82 0.02
C SER A 121 8.90 6.54 1.49
N GLY A 122 7.89 6.18 2.30
CA GLY A 122 8.00 6.08 3.75
C GLY A 122 7.84 7.44 4.45
N SER A 123 7.92 7.47 5.78
CA SER A 123 8.36 6.37 6.66
C SER A 123 7.26 5.48 7.23
N ALA A 124 5.99 5.75 6.92
CA ALA A 124 4.90 4.93 7.41
C ALA A 124 4.90 3.53 6.76
N VAL A 125 4.54 2.54 7.56
CA VAL A 125 4.42 1.14 7.16
C VAL A 125 3.04 0.64 7.56
N PHE A 126 2.52 -0.35 6.85
CA PHE A 126 1.18 -0.84 7.09
C PHE A 126 1.07 -2.35 6.88
N LEU A 127 0.05 -2.92 7.51
CA LEU A 127 -0.43 -4.28 7.34
C LEU A 127 -1.93 -4.20 7.01
N ALA A 128 -2.35 -4.90 5.97
CA ALA A 128 -3.75 -5.18 5.72
C ALA A 128 -4.17 -6.39 6.58
N ALA A 129 -5.05 -6.16 7.54
CA ALA A 129 -5.48 -7.15 8.50
C ALA A 129 -6.77 -7.84 8.05
N GLU A 130 -6.88 -9.13 8.34
CA GLU A 130 -8.08 -9.95 8.13
C GLU A 130 -9.21 -9.54 9.09
N SER A 131 -8.86 -8.89 10.21
CA SER A 131 -9.82 -8.39 11.19
C SER A 131 -9.31 -7.14 11.90
N ARG A 132 -10.26 -6.35 12.42
CA ARG A 132 -9.95 -5.23 13.31
C ARG A 132 -9.13 -5.65 14.52
N ALA A 133 -9.44 -6.81 15.13
CA ALA A 133 -8.73 -7.30 16.30
C ALA A 133 -7.25 -7.59 16.01
N GLN A 134 -6.94 -8.18 14.86
CA GLN A 134 -5.55 -8.37 14.42
C GLN A 134 -4.84 -7.03 14.22
N ALA A 135 -5.51 -6.03 13.64
CA ALA A 135 -4.95 -4.69 13.48
C ALA A 135 -4.67 -4.00 14.83
N GLU A 136 -5.59 -4.13 15.79
CA GLU A 136 -5.44 -3.61 17.15
C GLU A 136 -4.27 -4.27 17.89
N LEU A 137 -4.13 -5.59 17.78
CA LEU A 137 -2.99 -6.32 18.34
C LEU A 137 -1.65 -5.84 17.74
N ALA A 138 -1.62 -5.58 16.44
CA ALA A 138 -0.40 -5.16 15.75
C ALA A 138 0.12 -3.79 16.23
N VAL A 139 -0.75 -2.92 16.77
CA VAL A 139 -0.39 -1.58 17.25
C VAL A 139 -0.50 -1.39 18.77
N ALA A 140 -0.81 -2.44 19.54
CA ALA A 140 -1.05 -2.33 20.98
C ALA A 140 0.22 -1.94 21.77
N ASP A 141 1.33 -2.64 21.52
CA ASP A 141 2.55 -2.55 22.35
C ASP A 141 3.74 -1.91 21.62
N LEU A 142 3.49 -0.82 20.90
CA LEU A 142 4.55 -0.16 20.12
C LEU A 142 5.61 0.51 21.01
N PRO A 143 6.86 0.61 20.54
CA PRO A 143 7.86 1.50 21.13
C PRO A 143 7.31 2.92 21.31
N GLN A 144 7.70 3.60 22.41
CA GLN A 144 7.16 4.91 22.80
C GLN A 144 7.38 6.00 21.73
N GLU A 145 8.45 5.85 20.97
CA GLU A 145 8.82 6.74 19.88
C GLU A 145 7.92 6.58 18.66
N TRP A 146 7.21 5.46 18.51
CA TRP A 146 6.38 5.19 17.34
C TRP A 146 4.95 5.71 17.55
N ARG A 147 4.15 5.70 16.49
CA ARG A 147 2.70 5.90 16.55
C ARG A 147 2.03 4.82 15.75
N GLY A 148 0.91 4.32 16.26
CA GLY A 148 0.09 3.31 15.63
C GLY A 148 -1.34 3.80 15.44
N TRP A 149 -1.97 3.37 14.36
CA TRP A 149 -3.40 3.59 14.13
C TRP A 149 -4.03 2.32 13.55
N VAL A 150 -5.29 2.11 13.91
CA VAL A 150 -6.18 1.16 13.26
C VAL A 150 -7.20 1.95 12.47
N VAL A 151 -7.27 1.71 11.18
CA VAL A 151 -8.20 2.41 10.27
C VAL A 151 -8.89 1.42 9.36
N GLU A 152 -10.11 1.74 8.95
CA GLU A 152 -10.81 1.01 7.89
C GLU A 152 -10.56 1.74 6.56
N GLY A 153 -10.30 1.00 5.49
CA GLY A 153 -10.16 1.56 4.15
C GLY A 153 -11.45 2.26 3.71
N ALA A 154 -11.33 3.51 3.27
CA ALA A 154 -12.47 4.25 2.76
C ALA A 154 -12.82 3.79 1.33
N THR A 155 -14.10 3.52 1.09
CA THR A 155 -14.63 3.18 -0.25
C THR A 155 -14.72 4.43 -1.14
N GLU A 156 -14.96 5.58 -0.53
CA GLU A 156 -15.05 6.89 -1.18
C GLU A 156 -14.14 7.90 -0.49
N HIS A 157 -13.62 8.84 -1.26
CA HIS A 157 -12.83 9.93 -0.74
C HIS A 157 -13.73 10.83 0.15
N PRO A 158 -13.26 11.28 1.33
CA PRO A 158 -14.07 12.12 2.23
C PRO A 158 -14.59 13.43 1.64
N LEU A 159 -13.98 13.90 0.55
CA LEU A 159 -14.40 15.10 -0.20
C LEU A 159 -15.23 14.79 -1.45
N ALA A 160 -15.62 13.54 -1.70
CA ALA A 160 -16.45 13.18 -2.87
C ALA A 160 -17.84 13.83 -2.83
N ALA A 161 -18.31 14.21 -1.64
CA ALA A 161 -19.61 14.86 -1.42
C ALA A 161 -19.55 16.40 -1.33
N TRP A 162 -18.38 17.02 -1.60
CA TRP A 162 -18.18 18.47 -1.50
C TRP A 162 -18.35 19.19 -2.84
#